data_AF-A0A3E2B4H5-F1
#
_entry.id   AF-A0A3E2B4H5-F1
#
_cell.length_a   1.000
_cell.length_b   1.000
_cell.length_c   1.000
_cell.angle_alpha   90.00
_cell.angle_beta   90.00
_cell.angle_gamma   90.00
#
_symmetry.space_group_name_H-M   'P 1'
#
loop_
_entity.id
_entity.type
_entity.pdbx_description
1 polymer ?
#
loop_
_entity_poly.entity_id
_entity_poly.type
_entity_poly.pdbx_seq_one_letter_code
_entity_poly.pdbx_strand_id
1 'polypeptide(L)'
;MDRENTAAEYPELPFRLGDELDGLGRVIRIEQEGPGVYYVAAKDPAGAFRLPGEYYVVRRDSPAIPREAKTYGVPLPQYPMLLSYALDEADNGHRIVRYELYKYRLQHGLPLPEQSALRDTAVYGMELHPEYFGPYPVPLHTPRGNTVRHKRLLNGVYWIETDQCRELLAVCYPIGQGDLPVMVQEWALQTDYDRTHGIHHTLGYLFFAGRHLCVALFELMQLHRELETNGMVDPAALMNAIWRDNPAYAVVYNLEEALGLHDTFGLLMQQVGVEQELVGSTEQMIVYSPEAGVTFLRFQG
;
A
#
# COMPACT_ATOMS: atom_id res chain seq x y z
N MET A 1 -0.74 17.03 -29.51
CA MET A 1 -0.65 18.48 -29.80
C MET A 1 0.56 18.97 -29.03
N ASP A 2 1.70 19.00 -29.73
CA ASP A 2 3.01 19.27 -29.17
C ASP A 2 3.08 20.70 -28.65
N ARG A 3 3.38 20.87 -27.36
CA ARG A 3 3.81 22.14 -26.80
C ARG A 3 5.32 22.11 -26.68
N GLU A 4 5.98 22.88 -27.54
CA GLU A 4 7.42 23.15 -27.45
C GLU A 4 7.74 23.76 -26.10
N ASN A 5 8.40 22.96 -25.27
CA ASN A 5 8.62 23.21 -23.86
C ASN A 5 9.93 23.99 -23.70
N THR A 6 9.86 25.32 -23.84
CA THR A 6 11.00 26.23 -23.75
C THR A 6 11.16 26.74 -22.31
N ALA A 7 12.40 27.03 -21.93
CA ALA A 7 12.90 27.45 -20.61
C ALA A 7 12.22 28.67 -19.90
N ALA A 8 11.07 29.14 -20.38
CA ALA A 8 10.37 30.33 -19.91
C ALA A 8 9.27 30.07 -18.85
N GLU A 9 8.86 28.82 -18.59
CA GLU A 9 7.66 28.57 -17.77
C GLU A 9 7.87 28.63 -16.25
N TYR A 10 9.08 28.41 -15.71
CA TYR A 10 9.31 28.35 -14.25
C TYR A 10 10.55 29.15 -13.81
N PRO A 11 10.52 30.49 -13.86
CA PRO A 11 11.67 31.35 -13.54
C PRO A 11 12.16 31.23 -12.09
N GLU A 12 11.37 30.62 -11.20
CA GLU A 12 11.73 30.41 -9.80
C GLU A 12 12.58 29.16 -9.53
N LEU A 13 12.63 28.21 -10.48
CA LEU A 13 13.47 27.02 -10.34
C LEU A 13 14.90 27.34 -10.82
N PRO A 14 15.93 26.85 -10.10
CA PRO A 14 17.32 27.04 -10.51
C PRO A 14 17.76 26.12 -11.66
N PHE A 15 16.88 25.23 -12.13
CA PHE A 15 17.09 24.31 -13.24
C PHE A 15 15.91 24.32 -14.22
N ARG A 16 16.13 23.76 -15.40
CA ARG A 16 15.24 23.79 -16.57
C ARG A 16 15.07 22.40 -17.18
N LEU A 17 14.12 22.30 -18.10
CA LEU A 17 13.96 21.11 -18.94
C LEU A 17 15.25 20.84 -19.73
N GLY A 18 15.66 19.57 -19.74
CA GLY A 18 16.88 19.12 -20.39
C GLY A 18 18.12 19.19 -19.52
N ASP A 19 18.09 19.89 -18.38
CA ASP A 19 19.19 19.94 -17.42
C ASP A 19 19.40 18.56 -16.77
N GLU A 20 20.64 18.27 -16.40
CA GLU A 20 21.03 17.04 -15.72
C GLU A 20 21.24 17.33 -14.23
N LEU A 21 20.43 16.68 -13.40
CA LEU A 21 20.42 16.88 -11.95
C LEU A 21 21.02 15.67 -11.26
N ASP A 22 22.04 15.90 -10.43
CA ASP A 22 22.66 14.84 -9.63
C ASP A 22 21.60 14.17 -8.74
N GLY A 23 21.46 12.85 -8.88
CA GLY A 23 20.50 12.04 -8.14
C GLY A 23 19.12 11.88 -8.80
N LEU A 24 18.75 12.72 -9.77
CA LEU A 24 17.46 12.61 -10.49
C LEU A 24 17.65 12.22 -11.97
N GLY A 25 18.76 12.62 -12.59
CA GLY A 25 19.02 12.44 -14.01
C GLY A 25 18.56 13.63 -14.85
N ARG A 26 18.35 13.39 -16.16
CA ARG A 26 18.00 14.45 -17.11
C ARG A 26 16.52 14.79 -17.05
N VAL A 27 16.20 16.04 -16.76
CA VAL A 27 14.82 16.50 -16.60
C VAL A 27 14.08 16.51 -17.94
N ILE A 28 12.95 15.81 -18.01
CA ILE A 28 12.12 15.71 -19.23
C ILE A 28 10.74 16.36 -19.07
N ARG A 29 10.27 16.57 -17.83
CA ARG A 29 9.00 17.24 -17.54
C ARG A 29 9.09 17.99 -16.23
N ILE A 30 8.48 19.17 -16.17
CA ILE A 30 8.35 20.01 -14.98
C ILE A 30 6.94 20.60 -14.99
N GLU A 31 6.19 20.44 -13.89
CA GLU A 31 4.86 21.02 -13.72
C GLU A 31 4.72 21.61 -12.33
N GLN A 32 4.24 22.84 -12.23
CA GLN A 32 3.98 23.45 -10.92
C GLN A 32 2.63 23.00 -10.37
N GLU A 33 2.68 22.25 -9.27
CA GLU A 33 1.50 21.71 -8.60
C GLU A 33 1.01 22.64 -7.46
N GLY A 34 1.89 23.49 -6.94
CA GLY A 34 1.54 24.50 -5.95
C GLY A 34 2.66 25.51 -5.72
N PRO A 35 2.45 26.48 -4.81
CA PRO A 35 3.49 27.46 -4.47
C PRO A 35 4.77 26.78 -3.98
N GLY A 36 5.84 26.81 -4.80
CA GLY A 36 7.11 26.15 -4.51
C GLY A 36 7.08 24.62 -4.48
N VAL A 37 6.08 23.98 -5.11
CA VAL A 37 5.98 22.52 -5.25
C VAL A 37 5.86 22.18 -6.73
N TYR A 38 6.78 21.34 -7.20
CA TYR A 38 6.91 20.99 -8.61
C TYR A 38 6.88 19.48 -8.78
N TYR A 39 6.10 19.00 -9.72
CA TYR A 39 6.24 17.66 -10.26
C TYR A 39 7.36 17.65 -11.28
N VAL A 40 8.29 16.71 -11.17
CA VAL A 40 9.44 16.56 -12.06
C VAL A 40 9.56 15.12 -12.50
N ALA A 41 9.63 14.89 -13.81
CA ALA A 41 10.04 13.60 -14.35
C ALA A 41 11.45 13.72 -14.93
N ALA A 42 12.32 12.78 -14.59
CA ALA A 42 13.71 12.76 -15.01
C ALA A 42 14.13 11.38 -15.50
N LYS A 43 14.96 11.33 -16.53
CA LYS A 43 15.45 10.09 -17.14
C LYS A 43 16.93 9.90 -16.83
N ASP A 44 17.26 8.75 -16.28
CA ASP A 44 18.65 8.33 -16.11
C ASP A 44 19.33 8.17 -17.49
N PRO A 45 20.42 8.91 -17.78
CA PRO A 45 21.16 8.79 -19.03
C PRO A 45 21.72 7.38 -19.28
N ALA A 46 22.04 6.63 -18.22
CA ALA A 46 22.62 5.29 -18.31
C ALA A 46 21.56 4.18 -18.49
N GLY A 47 20.29 4.47 -18.21
CA GLY A 47 19.19 3.51 -18.18
C GLY A 47 18.32 3.53 -19.43
N ALA A 48 18.85 3.15 -20.60
CA ALA A 48 18.09 3.16 -21.86
C ALA A 48 16.74 2.39 -21.81
N PHE A 49 16.61 1.43 -20.88
CA PHE A 49 15.41 0.61 -20.65
C PHE A 49 14.66 0.92 -19.34
N ARG A 50 15.09 1.91 -18.54
CA ARG A 50 14.33 2.33 -17.33
C ARG A 50 13.28 3.37 -17.69
N LEU A 51 12.09 3.21 -17.09
CA LEU A 51 11.08 4.26 -17.08
C LEU A 51 11.66 5.52 -16.40
N PRO A 52 11.23 6.72 -16.81
CA PRO A 52 11.62 7.95 -16.12
C PRO A 52 11.23 7.89 -14.64
N GLY A 53 12.12 8.34 -13.76
CA GLY A 53 11.80 8.56 -12.36
C GLY A 53 10.89 9.78 -12.22
N GLU A 54 9.92 9.69 -11.32
CA GLU A 54 8.95 10.75 -11.05
C GLU A 54 9.12 11.25 -9.62
N TYR A 55 9.12 12.57 -9.45
CA TYR A 55 9.48 13.21 -8.19
C TYR A 55 8.57 14.41 -7.90
N TYR A 56 8.28 14.65 -6.62
CA TYR A 56 8.00 16.01 -6.17
C TYR A 56 9.30 16.71 -5.79
N VAL A 57 9.49 17.92 -6.30
CA VAL A 57 10.57 18.84 -5.90
C VAL A 57 9.94 20.01 -5.16
N VAL A 58 10.29 20.17 -3.89
CA VAL A 58 9.69 21.14 -2.97
C VAL A 58 10.75 22.13 -2.50
N ARG A 59 10.45 23.43 -2.59
CA ARG A 59 11.29 24.47 -1.99
C ARG A 59 11.17 24.43 -0.47
N ARG A 60 12.28 24.60 0.24
CA ARG A 60 12.29 24.68 1.73
C ARG A 60 11.44 25.83 2.27
N ASP A 61 11.28 26.91 1.52
CA ASP A 61 10.45 28.06 1.87
C ASP A 61 9.01 27.99 1.32
N SER A 62 8.63 26.89 0.64
CA SER A 62 7.26 26.69 0.15
C SER A 62 6.23 26.85 1.28
N PRO A 63 5.21 27.70 1.12
CA PRO A 63 4.14 27.83 2.10
C PRO A 63 3.12 26.69 2.04
N ALA A 64 3.10 25.92 0.93
CA ALA A 64 2.16 24.81 0.74
C ALA A 64 2.53 23.56 1.55
N ILE A 65 3.82 23.38 1.85
CA ILE A 65 4.32 22.21 2.57
C ILE A 65 4.86 22.63 3.94
N PRO A 66 4.33 22.08 5.06
CA PRO A 66 4.76 22.44 6.40
C PRO A 66 6.17 21.94 6.71
N ARG A 67 6.78 22.49 7.78
CA ARG A 67 8.14 22.13 8.21
C ARG A 67 8.31 20.65 8.55
N GLU A 68 7.28 20.05 9.14
CA GLU A 68 7.26 18.63 9.49
C GLU A 68 7.31 17.74 8.24
N ALA A 69 6.46 17.98 7.25
CA ALA A 69 6.51 17.26 5.97
C ALA A 69 7.85 17.41 5.23
N LYS A 70 8.55 18.54 5.45
CA LYS A 70 9.87 18.80 4.87
C LYS A 70 10.99 17.92 5.43
N THR A 71 10.81 17.26 6.58
CA THR A 71 11.84 16.38 7.13
C THR A 71 11.99 15.06 6.38
N TYR A 72 11.00 14.69 5.57
CA TYR A 72 10.97 13.47 4.78
C TYR A 72 11.67 13.58 3.44
N GLY A 73 11.91 14.81 2.96
CA GLY A 73 12.51 15.03 1.65
C GLY A 73 14.02 14.92 1.66
N VAL A 74 14.59 14.42 0.56
CA VAL A 74 16.03 14.34 0.37
C VAL A 74 16.53 15.64 -0.27
N PRO A 75 17.52 16.34 0.31
CA PRO A 75 18.08 17.55 -0.31
C PRO A 75 18.74 17.24 -1.65
N LEU A 76 18.47 18.05 -2.67
CA LEU A 76 19.18 17.94 -3.94
C LEU A 76 20.63 18.43 -3.78
N PRO A 77 21.65 17.64 -4.19
CA PRO A 77 23.06 18.00 -3.98
C PRO A 77 23.43 19.36 -4.57
N GLN A 78 22.97 19.66 -5.79
CA GLN A 78 23.25 20.91 -6.49
C GLN A 78 22.44 22.09 -5.96
N TYR A 79 21.28 21.82 -5.33
CA TYR A 79 20.31 22.83 -4.90
C TYR A 79 19.78 22.52 -3.50
N PRO A 80 20.54 22.81 -2.41
CA PRO A 80 20.15 22.45 -1.04
C PRO A 80 18.83 23.07 -0.54
N MET A 81 18.37 24.14 -1.21
CA MET A 81 17.07 24.78 -0.95
C MET A 81 15.87 23.99 -1.51
N LEU A 82 16.14 22.95 -2.30
CA LEU A 82 15.16 22.04 -2.87
C LEU A 82 15.26 20.67 -2.23
N LEU A 83 14.10 20.06 -2.00
CA LEU A 83 13.94 18.72 -1.46
C LEU A 83 13.24 17.88 -2.53
N SER A 84 13.78 16.70 -2.83
CA SER A 84 13.16 15.72 -3.71
C SER A 84 12.44 14.64 -2.91
N TYR A 85 11.30 14.21 -3.45
CA TYR A 85 10.47 13.13 -2.94
C TYR A 85 10.16 12.19 -4.10
N ALA A 86 10.80 11.03 -4.14
CA ALA A 86 10.60 10.05 -5.20
C ALA A 86 9.22 9.39 -5.06
N LEU A 87 8.50 9.24 -6.18
CA LEU A 87 7.15 8.66 -6.20
C LEU A 87 7.19 7.12 -6.20
N ASP A 88 8.28 6.52 -6.67
CA ASP A 88 8.52 5.07 -6.69
C ASP A 88 9.10 4.55 -5.38
N GLU A 89 9.64 5.41 -4.52
CA GLU A 89 10.10 5.05 -3.18
C GLU A 89 9.00 5.25 -2.14
N ALA A 90 8.58 4.14 -1.53
CA ALA A 90 7.53 4.14 -0.51
C ALA A 90 7.84 5.03 0.70
N ASP A 91 9.11 5.06 1.13
CA ASP A 91 9.56 5.76 2.34
C ASP A 91 9.88 7.26 2.12
N ASN A 92 9.88 7.73 0.87
CA ASN A 92 10.36 9.08 0.52
C ASN A 92 9.27 10.15 0.66
N GLY A 93 8.24 9.94 1.51
CA GLY A 93 7.29 11.00 1.90
C GLY A 93 6.43 11.60 0.80
N HIS A 94 6.44 11.09 -0.43
CA HIS A 94 5.71 11.69 -1.55
C HIS A 94 4.20 11.75 -1.29
N ARG A 95 3.65 10.77 -0.56
CA ARG A 95 2.23 10.77 -0.12
C ARG A 95 1.93 11.90 0.86
N ILE A 96 2.88 12.26 1.73
CA ILE A 96 2.78 13.39 2.65
C ILE A 96 2.73 14.70 1.86
N VAL A 97 3.61 14.87 0.86
CA VAL A 97 3.61 16.05 -0.01
C VAL A 97 2.27 16.19 -0.74
N ARG A 98 1.76 15.11 -1.33
CA ARG A 98 0.46 15.11 -2.01
C ARG A 98 -0.68 15.49 -1.05
N TYR A 99 -0.69 14.94 0.16
CA TYR A 99 -1.69 15.28 1.18
C TYR A 99 -1.65 16.76 1.56
N GLU A 100 -0.48 17.28 1.91
CA GLU A 100 -0.33 18.68 2.34
C GLU A 100 -0.63 19.65 1.18
N LEU A 101 -0.31 19.28 -0.06
CA LEU A 101 -0.71 20.05 -1.23
C LEU A 101 -2.25 20.12 -1.38
N TYR A 102 -2.94 18.99 -1.26
CA TYR A 102 -4.41 18.96 -1.34
C TYR A 102 -5.06 19.73 -0.19
N LYS A 103 -4.51 19.60 1.02
CA LYS A 103 -4.94 20.35 2.20
C LYS A 103 -4.75 21.85 1.99
N TYR A 104 -3.60 22.27 1.46
CA TYR A 104 -3.33 23.66 1.11
C TYR A 104 -4.34 24.18 0.09
N ARG A 105 -4.61 23.44 -0.99
CA ARG A 105 -5.60 23.82 -2.02
C ARG A 105 -6.97 24.04 -1.41
N LEU A 106 -7.46 23.10 -0.59
CA LEU A 106 -8.76 23.20 0.08
C LEU A 106 -8.85 24.40 1.03
N GLN A 107 -7.80 24.65 1.81
CA GLN A 107 -7.74 25.81 2.72
C GLN A 107 -7.78 27.16 1.98
N HIS A 108 -7.36 27.18 0.71
CA HIS A 108 -7.33 28.38 -0.12
C HIS A 108 -8.46 28.40 -1.17
N GLY A 109 -9.43 27.49 -1.10
CA GLY A 109 -10.57 27.43 -2.03
C GLY A 109 -10.19 27.04 -3.46
N LEU A 110 -9.04 26.38 -3.66
CA LEU A 110 -8.59 25.88 -4.95
C LEU A 110 -9.15 24.47 -5.20
N PRO A 111 -9.51 24.13 -6.45
CA PRO A 111 -10.00 22.80 -6.78
C PRO A 111 -8.91 21.73 -6.63
N LEU A 112 -9.32 20.54 -6.18
CA LEU A 112 -8.48 19.35 -6.28
C LEU A 112 -8.44 18.84 -7.73
N PRO A 113 -7.41 18.07 -8.12
CA PRO A 113 -7.43 17.38 -9.40
C PRO A 113 -8.65 16.47 -9.53
N GLU A 114 -9.04 16.13 -10.75
CA GLU A 114 -10.16 15.21 -10.98
C GLU A 114 -9.94 13.87 -10.26
N GLN A 115 -11.03 13.32 -9.72
CA GLN A 115 -11.03 12.03 -8.99
C GLN A 115 -10.07 11.98 -7.78
N SER A 116 -9.68 13.14 -7.26
CA SER A 116 -8.77 13.23 -6.11
C SER A 116 -9.52 13.65 -4.85
N ALA A 117 -9.34 12.90 -3.76
CA ALA A 117 -9.82 13.28 -2.45
C ALA A 117 -8.68 13.36 -1.43
N LEU A 118 -8.75 14.36 -0.55
CA LEU A 118 -7.80 14.51 0.56
C LEU A 118 -7.81 13.27 1.46
N ARG A 119 -9.00 12.74 1.72
CA ARG A 119 -9.22 11.55 2.54
C ARG A 119 -8.48 10.34 1.98
N ASP A 120 -8.59 10.09 0.69
CA ASP A 120 -7.98 8.91 0.05
C ASP A 120 -6.46 8.98 0.20
N THR A 121 -5.88 10.16 -0.02
CA THR A 121 -4.44 10.36 0.15
C THR A 121 -4.00 10.08 1.58
N ALA A 122 -4.79 10.50 2.57
CA ALA A 122 -4.51 10.21 3.97
C ALA A 122 -4.62 8.72 4.28
N VAL A 123 -5.69 8.05 3.82
CA VAL A 123 -5.94 6.61 4.07
C VAL A 123 -4.78 5.77 3.57
N TYR A 124 -4.34 5.94 2.33
CA TYR A 124 -3.16 5.22 1.84
C TYR A 124 -1.85 5.70 2.49
N GLY A 125 -1.80 6.95 2.97
CA GLY A 125 -0.66 7.48 3.70
C GLY A 125 -0.46 6.82 5.08
N MET A 126 -1.54 6.37 5.74
CA MET A 126 -1.48 5.68 7.03
C MET A 126 -0.73 4.35 6.99
N GLU A 127 -0.59 3.74 5.81
CA GLU A 127 0.18 2.52 5.62
C GLU A 127 1.68 2.77 5.65
N LEU A 128 2.13 3.73 4.83
CA LEU A 128 3.55 4.01 4.61
C LEU A 128 4.13 4.97 5.66
N HIS A 129 3.33 5.92 6.15
CA HIS A 129 3.73 6.96 7.10
C HIS A 129 2.76 7.08 8.29
N PRO A 130 2.52 6.00 9.06
CA PRO A 130 1.64 6.04 10.23
C PRO A 130 2.10 7.02 11.31
N GLU A 131 3.37 7.40 11.34
CA GLU A 131 3.91 8.41 12.24
C GLU A 131 3.48 9.85 11.87
N TYR A 132 3.16 10.09 10.59
CA TYR A 132 2.63 11.37 10.12
C TYR A 132 1.09 11.40 10.13
N PHE A 133 0.46 10.34 9.61
CA PHE A 133 -1.00 10.27 9.44
C PHE A 133 -1.74 9.66 10.63
N GLY A 134 -1.02 9.05 11.56
CA GLY A 134 -1.56 8.12 12.54
C GLY A 134 -1.70 6.71 11.96
N PRO A 135 -1.64 5.66 12.80
CA PRO A 135 -1.96 4.31 12.36
C PRO A 135 -3.45 4.20 12.02
N TYR A 136 -3.80 3.19 11.23
CA TYR A 136 -5.20 2.94 10.88
C TYR A 136 -6.06 2.73 12.14
N PRO A 137 -7.21 3.42 12.27
CA PRO A 137 -8.04 3.31 13.46
C PRO A 137 -8.73 1.95 13.52
N VAL A 138 -8.83 1.36 14.72
CA VAL A 138 -9.60 0.13 14.92
C VAL A 138 -11.08 0.41 14.63
N PRO A 139 -11.76 -0.36 13.76
CA PRO A 139 -13.14 -0.10 13.43
C PRO A 139 -14.04 -0.34 14.64
N LEU A 140 -14.82 0.67 15.04
CA LEU A 140 -15.77 0.57 16.15
C LEU A 140 -16.99 -0.27 15.76
N HIS A 141 -17.48 -0.10 14.53
CA HIS A 141 -18.63 -0.81 14.00
C HIS A 141 -18.17 -1.91 13.04
N THR A 142 -18.73 -3.10 13.22
CA THR A 142 -18.45 -4.25 12.35
C THR A 142 -19.77 -4.84 11.83
N PRO A 143 -19.73 -5.72 10.81
CA PRO A 143 -20.92 -6.41 10.32
C PRO A 143 -21.55 -7.37 11.35
N ARG A 144 -20.89 -7.63 12.49
CA ARG A 144 -21.32 -8.59 13.52
C ARG A 144 -21.39 -7.98 14.92
N GLY A 145 -21.59 -6.67 15.02
CA GLY A 145 -21.69 -5.95 16.30
C GLY A 145 -20.60 -4.90 16.46
N ASN A 146 -20.54 -4.30 17.65
CA ASN A 146 -19.53 -3.29 17.96
C ASN A 146 -18.28 -3.92 18.56
N THR A 147 -17.12 -3.37 18.25
CA THR A 147 -15.85 -3.80 18.81
C THR A 147 -15.82 -3.56 20.32
N VAL A 148 -15.57 -4.62 21.10
CA VAL A 148 -15.40 -4.55 22.56
C VAL A 148 -13.96 -4.82 22.98
N ARG A 149 -13.24 -5.65 22.22
CA ARG A 149 -11.83 -5.98 22.45
C ARG A 149 -11.14 -6.17 21.11
N HIS A 150 -9.87 -5.79 21.03
CA HIS A 150 -9.09 -5.98 19.81
C HIS A 150 -7.63 -6.27 20.13
N LYS A 151 -6.93 -6.84 19.16
CA LYS A 151 -5.48 -7.02 19.13
C LYS A 151 -4.98 -6.61 17.76
N ARG A 152 -3.93 -5.79 17.72
CA ARG A 152 -3.28 -5.37 16.47
C ARG A 152 -2.30 -6.45 16.05
N LEU A 153 -2.52 -7.01 14.86
CA LEU A 153 -1.60 -7.96 14.23
C LEU A 153 -0.57 -7.21 13.38
N LEU A 154 -1.04 -6.24 12.60
CA LEU A 154 -0.26 -5.30 11.80
C LEU A 154 -1.00 -3.95 11.76
N ASN A 155 -0.34 -2.85 11.42
CA ASN A 155 -1.03 -1.56 11.21
C ASN A 155 -2.10 -1.72 10.12
N GLY A 156 -3.38 -1.62 10.49
CA GLY A 156 -4.49 -1.85 9.54
C GLY A 156 -5.03 -3.29 9.54
N VAL A 157 -4.42 -4.23 10.27
CA VAL A 157 -4.91 -5.60 10.43
C VAL A 157 -5.16 -5.91 11.90
N TYR A 158 -6.42 -6.15 12.25
CA TYR A 158 -6.87 -6.29 13.63
C TYR A 158 -7.66 -7.58 13.82
N TRP A 159 -7.33 -8.33 14.86
CA TRP A 159 -8.30 -9.27 15.44
C TRP A 159 -9.25 -8.48 16.34
N ILE A 160 -10.54 -8.77 16.22
CA ILE A 160 -11.61 -8.05 16.90
C ILE A 160 -12.56 -9.06 17.52
N GLU A 161 -12.93 -8.81 18.77
CA GLU A 161 -14.08 -9.41 19.44
C GLU A 161 -15.18 -8.36 19.60
N THR A 162 -16.41 -8.79 19.35
CA THR A 162 -17.60 -7.92 19.32
C THR A 162 -18.50 -8.10 20.55
N ASP A 163 -19.39 -7.14 20.77
CA ASP A 163 -20.47 -7.20 21.78
C ASP A 163 -21.46 -8.37 21.60
N GLN A 164 -21.39 -9.07 20.46
CA GLN A 164 -22.13 -10.30 20.17
C GLN A 164 -21.30 -11.57 20.35
N CYS A 165 -20.13 -11.47 21.01
CA CYS A 165 -19.16 -12.56 21.17
C CYS A 165 -18.73 -13.20 19.84
N ARG A 166 -18.64 -12.37 18.78
CA ARG A 166 -18.11 -12.79 17.48
C ARG A 166 -16.67 -12.32 17.33
N GLU A 167 -15.84 -13.19 16.80
CA GLU A 167 -14.47 -12.90 16.41
C GLU A 167 -14.39 -12.58 14.92
N LEU A 168 -13.62 -11.55 14.59
CA LEU A 168 -13.39 -11.09 13.23
C LEU A 168 -11.93 -10.73 13.03
N LEU A 169 -11.44 -10.91 11.80
CA LEU A 169 -10.25 -10.25 11.31
C LEU A 169 -10.71 -9.05 10.48
N ALA A 170 -10.29 -7.85 10.86
CA ALA A 170 -10.52 -6.62 10.11
C ALA A 170 -9.25 -6.22 9.37
N VAL A 171 -9.36 -6.04 8.06
CA VAL A 171 -8.27 -5.63 7.16
C VAL A 171 -8.64 -4.29 6.55
N CYS A 172 -7.79 -3.27 6.72
CA CYS A 172 -8.05 -1.94 6.18
C CYS A 172 -8.09 -1.98 4.64
N TYR A 173 -8.76 -1.01 4.04
CA TYR A 173 -9.02 -1.04 2.60
C TYR A 173 -7.74 -1.13 1.73
N PRO A 174 -6.67 -0.34 1.95
CA PRO A 174 -5.47 -0.43 1.12
C PRO A 174 -4.83 -1.82 1.11
N ILE A 175 -4.61 -2.40 2.30
CA ILE A 175 -4.08 -3.78 2.45
C ILE A 175 -5.06 -4.79 1.86
N GLY A 176 -6.34 -4.67 2.18
CA GLY A 176 -7.37 -5.61 1.72
C GLY A 176 -7.55 -5.63 0.21
N GLN A 177 -7.41 -4.48 -0.45
CA GLN A 177 -7.54 -4.35 -1.90
C GLN A 177 -6.25 -4.71 -2.65
N GLY A 178 -5.09 -4.34 -2.08
CA GLY A 178 -3.78 -4.52 -2.71
C GLY A 178 -3.17 -5.91 -2.49
N ASP A 179 -3.35 -6.47 -1.30
CA ASP A 179 -2.56 -7.62 -0.84
C ASP A 179 -3.35 -8.93 -0.80
N LEU A 180 -4.69 -8.86 -0.72
CA LEU A 180 -5.53 -10.06 -0.77
C LEU A 180 -5.92 -10.38 -2.22
N PRO A 181 -5.91 -11.66 -2.63
CA PRO A 181 -6.46 -12.04 -3.93
C PRO A 181 -7.96 -11.74 -4.02
N VAL A 182 -8.44 -11.44 -5.24
CA VAL A 182 -9.84 -11.07 -5.51
C VAL A 182 -10.82 -12.09 -4.95
N MET A 183 -10.56 -13.39 -5.12
CA MET A 183 -11.41 -14.47 -4.58
C MET A 183 -11.56 -14.40 -3.06
N VAL A 184 -10.50 -14.03 -2.35
CA VAL A 184 -10.54 -13.90 -0.89
C VAL A 184 -11.28 -12.61 -0.50
N GLN A 185 -11.07 -11.51 -1.23
CA GLN A 185 -11.84 -10.27 -1.03
C GLN A 185 -13.35 -10.50 -1.15
N GLU A 186 -13.81 -11.37 -2.06
CA GLU A 186 -15.23 -11.72 -2.22
C GLU A 186 -15.84 -12.42 -1.00
N TRP A 187 -15.04 -13.05 -0.14
CA TRP A 187 -15.51 -13.67 1.10
C TRP A 187 -15.64 -12.69 2.27
N ALA A 188 -15.15 -11.46 2.10
CA ALA A 188 -15.19 -10.45 3.13
C ALA A 188 -16.62 -9.97 3.39
N LEU A 189 -16.94 -9.83 4.67
CA LEU A 189 -18.10 -9.10 5.13
C LEU A 189 -17.79 -7.60 5.10
N GLN A 190 -18.80 -6.82 4.75
CA GLN A 190 -18.75 -5.35 4.73
C GLN A 190 -19.85 -4.79 5.62
N THR A 191 -19.66 -3.58 6.14
CA THR A 191 -20.71 -2.91 6.92
C THR A 191 -21.88 -2.52 6.00
N ASP A 192 -23.06 -2.27 6.57
CA ASP A 192 -24.20 -1.77 5.79
C ASP A 192 -23.89 -0.46 5.08
N TYR A 193 -23.09 0.40 5.72
CA TYR A 193 -22.65 1.66 5.14
C TYR A 193 -21.77 1.43 3.90
N ASP A 194 -20.78 0.55 3.99
CA ASP A 194 -19.86 0.26 2.88
C ASP A 194 -20.58 -0.43 1.71
N ARG A 195 -21.52 -1.34 1.99
CA ARG A 195 -22.35 -1.98 0.96
C ARG A 195 -23.24 -0.98 0.23
N THR A 196 -23.78 -0.01 0.97
CA THR A 196 -24.71 1.00 0.42
C THR A 196 -23.97 2.04 -0.43
N HIS A 197 -22.78 2.46 -0.01
CA HIS A 197 -22.05 3.57 -0.65
C HIS A 197 -20.91 3.11 -1.57
N GLY A 198 -20.62 1.81 -1.60
CA GLY A 198 -19.54 1.20 -2.35
C GLY A 198 -18.21 1.29 -1.60
N ILE A 199 -17.57 0.14 -1.37
CA ILE A 199 -16.34 0.06 -0.57
C ILE A 199 -15.17 0.86 -1.16
N HIS A 200 -15.12 1.01 -2.49
CA HIS A 200 -14.11 1.81 -3.18
C HIS A 200 -14.27 3.32 -2.93
N HIS A 201 -15.44 3.78 -2.47
CA HIS A 201 -15.67 5.17 -2.08
C HIS A 201 -15.53 5.36 -0.57
N THR A 202 -16.00 4.38 0.22
CA THR A 202 -15.92 4.49 1.68
C THR A 202 -14.54 4.13 2.20
N LEU A 203 -13.72 3.39 1.46
CA LEU A 203 -12.42 2.89 1.90
C LEU A 203 -12.51 2.18 3.27
N GLY A 204 -13.63 1.47 3.47
CA GLY A 204 -13.94 0.76 4.71
C GLY A 204 -13.17 -0.55 4.87
N TYR A 205 -13.24 -1.13 6.06
CA TYR A 205 -12.58 -2.39 6.35
C TYR A 205 -13.27 -3.59 5.67
N LEU A 206 -12.46 -4.56 5.25
CA LEU A 206 -12.90 -5.92 4.94
C LEU A 206 -12.88 -6.76 6.21
N PHE A 207 -13.97 -7.46 6.51
CA PHE A 207 -14.09 -8.28 7.73
C PHE A 207 -14.20 -9.77 7.40
N PHE A 208 -13.35 -10.60 7.99
CA PHE A 208 -13.36 -12.04 7.81
C PHE A 208 -13.79 -12.74 9.10
N ALA A 209 -14.64 -13.75 8.98
CA ALA A 209 -15.22 -14.47 10.10
C ALA A 209 -15.14 -15.99 9.89
N GLY A 210 -15.05 -16.74 10.99
CA GLY A 210 -15.08 -18.21 10.96
C GLY A 210 -14.02 -18.78 10.02
N ARG A 211 -14.42 -19.69 9.12
CA ARG A 211 -13.51 -20.35 8.19
C ARG A 211 -12.75 -19.40 7.25
N HIS A 212 -13.31 -18.24 6.90
CA HIS A 212 -12.65 -17.34 5.95
C HIS A 212 -11.51 -16.55 6.60
N LEU A 213 -11.49 -16.50 7.94
CA LEU A 213 -10.46 -15.80 8.70
C LEU A 213 -9.07 -16.43 8.50
N CYS A 214 -8.97 -17.76 8.55
CA CYS A 214 -7.67 -18.43 8.42
C CYS A 214 -7.06 -18.26 7.02
N VAL A 215 -7.88 -18.24 5.97
CA VAL A 215 -7.38 -18.02 4.61
C VAL A 215 -6.91 -16.58 4.42
N ALA A 216 -7.71 -15.59 4.83
CA ALA A 216 -7.30 -14.19 4.72
C ALA A 216 -6.00 -13.90 5.50
N LEU A 217 -5.85 -14.47 6.70
CA LEU A 217 -4.61 -14.31 7.47
C LEU A 217 -3.41 -14.98 6.81
N PHE A 218 -3.60 -16.16 6.21
CA PHE A 218 -2.54 -16.88 5.49
C PHE A 218 -2.04 -16.11 4.27
N GLU A 219 -2.94 -15.55 3.48
CA GLU A 219 -2.61 -14.73 2.31
C GLU A 219 -1.82 -13.49 2.71
N LEU A 220 -2.25 -12.79 3.77
CA LEU A 220 -1.51 -11.65 4.29
C LEU A 220 -0.11 -12.04 4.76
N MET A 221 0.07 -13.23 5.36
CA MET A 221 1.39 -13.68 5.81
C MET A 221 2.39 -13.90 4.67
N GLN A 222 1.92 -14.19 3.45
CA GLN A 222 2.81 -14.36 2.28
C GLN A 222 3.53 -13.06 1.93
N LEU A 223 2.87 -11.92 2.16
CA LEU A 223 3.39 -10.58 1.84
C LEU A 223 3.96 -9.86 3.08
N HIS A 224 3.43 -10.17 4.26
CA HIS A 224 3.73 -9.48 5.52
C HIS A 224 4.43 -10.39 6.53
N ARG A 225 5.74 -10.57 6.39
CA ARG A 225 6.57 -11.40 7.30
C ARG A 225 6.52 -10.97 8.77
N GLU A 226 6.10 -9.74 9.05
CA GLU A 226 5.83 -9.27 10.42
C GLU A 226 4.78 -10.13 11.14
N LEU A 227 3.80 -10.67 10.42
CA LEU A 227 2.76 -11.52 11.00
C LEU A 227 3.32 -12.88 11.50
N GLU A 228 4.38 -13.38 10.88
CA GLU A 228 5.10 -14.56 11.35
C GLU A 228 6.02 -14.24 12.53
N THR A 229 6.74 -13.12 12.43
CA THR A 229 7.82 -12.77 13.37
C THR A 229 7.33 -12.13 14.66
N ASN A 230 6.13 -11.53 14.67
CA ASN A 230 5.54 -10.92 15.88
C ASN A 230 5.05 -11.93 16.93
N GLY A 231 5.03 -13.23 16.60
CA GLY A 231 4.66 -14.31 17.49
C GLY A 231 3.16 -14.41 17.84
N MET A 232 2.31 -13.57 17.25
CA MET A 232 0.86 -13.59 17.46
C MET A 232 0.15 -14.63 16.60
N VAL A 233 0.79 -15.08 15.51
CA VAL A 233 0.25 -16.12 14.63
C VAL A 233 1.16 -17.35 14.68
N ASP A 234 0.56 -18.52 14.81
CA ASP A 234 1.21 -19.82 14.66
C ASP A 234 0.99 -20.31 13.22
N PRO A 235 2.03 -20.27 12.36
CA PRO A 235 1.88 -20.64 10.95
C PRO A 235 1.43 -22.09 10.76
N ALA A 236 1.96 -23.03 11.56
CA ALA A 236 1.62 -24.44 11.43
C ALA A 236 0.16 -24.69 11.84
N ALA A 237 -0.29 -24.08 12.94
CA ALA A 237 -1.70 -24.19 13.34
C ALA A 237 -2.64 -23.47 12.37
N LEU A 238 -2.18 -22.42 11.68
CA LEU A 238 -2.95 -21.72 10.67
C LEU A 238 -3.18 -22.60 9.43
N MET A 239 -2.12 -23.22 8.93
CA MET A 239 -2.21 -24.17 7.81
C MET A 239 -3.12 -25.36 8.15
N ASN A 240 -3.04 -25.89 9.37
CA ASN A 240 -3.97 -26.92 9.85
C ASN A 240 -5.43 -26.43 9.89
N ALA A 241 -5.67 -25.19 10.33
CA ALA A 241 -7.01 -24.61 10.32
C ALA A 241 -7.56 -24.44 8.89
N ILE A 242 -6.71 -24.11 7.91
CA ILE A 242 -7.11 -24.07 6.50
C ILE A 242 -7.47 -25.47 6.01
N TRP A 243 -6.66 -26.49 6.28
CA TRP A 243 -7.00 -27.87 5.91
C TRP A 243 -8.31 -28.36 6.53
N ARG A 244 -8.61 -27.96 7.77
CA ARG A 244 -9.86 -28.30 8.46
C ARG A 244 -11.07 -27.58 7.85
N ASP A 245 -10.96 -26.26 7.66
CA ASP A 245 -12.12 -25.40 7.40
C ASP A 245 -12.31 -25.07 5.91
N ASN A 246 -11.25 -25.10 5.11
CA ASN A 246 -11.23 -24.82 3.67
C ASN A 246 -10.28 -25.79 2.91
N PRO A 247 -10.49 -27.12 2.97
CA PRO A 247 -9.61 -28.09 2.33
C PRO A 247 -9.52 -27.91 0.80
N ALA A 248 -10.60 -27.48 0.15
CA ALA A 248 -10.59 -27.21 -1.29
C ALA A 248 -9.62 -26.09 -1.66
N TYR A 249 -9.57 -25.03 -0.85
CA TYR A 249 -8.62 -23.94 -1.04
C TYR A 249 -7.18 -24.44 -0.88
N ALA A 250 -6.88 -25.24 0.15
CA ALA A 250 -5.54 -25.80 0.36
C ALA A 250 -5.07 -26.67 -0.82
N VAL A 251 -5.96 -27.49 -1.38
CA VAL A 251 -5.65 -28.33 -2.55
C VAL A 251 -5.35 -27.47 -3.78
N VAL A 252 -6.20 -26.48 -4.07
CA VAL A 252 -6.02 -25.60 -5.23
C VAL A 252 -4.73 -24.80 -5.09
N TYR A 253 -4.52 -24.15 -3.94
CA TYR A 253 -3.32 -23.37 -3.67
C TYR A 253 -2.04 -24.21 -3.83
N ASN A 254 -2.00 -25.42 -3.26
CA ASN A 254 -0.83 -26.29 -3.38
C ASN A 254 -0.60 -26.79 -4.81
N LEU A 255 -1.67 -26.97 -5.59
CA LEU A 255 -1.56 -27.31 -7.01
C LEU A 255 -1.00 -26.13 -7.81
N GLU A 256 -1.49 -24.92 -7.55
CA GLU A 256 -1.01 -23.68 -8.17
C GLU A 256 0.47 -23.46 -7.84
N GLU A 257 0.85 -23.64 -6.59
CA GLU A 257 2.24 -23.58 -6.14
C GLU A 257 3.10 -24.65 -6.83
N ALA A 258 2.64 -25.89 -6.93
CA ALA A 258 3.37 -26.96 -7.61
C ALA A 258 3.56 -26.70 -9.12
N LEU A 259 2.63 -25.98 -9.74
CA LEU A 259 2.68 -25.55 -11.14
C LEU A 259 3.49 -24.25 -11.34
N GLY A 260 3.97 -23.62 -10.27
CA GLY A 260 4.69 -22.35 -10.32
C GLY A 260 3.80 -21.16 -10.68
N LEU A 261 2.48 -21.24 -10.47
CA LEU A 261 1.55 -20.15 -10.79
C LEU A 261 1.67 -18.93 -9.85
N HIS A 262 2.50 -19.05 -8.80
CA HIS A 262 2.91 -17.92 -7.96
C HIS A 262 4.27 -17.33 -8.35
N ASP A 263 4.94 -17.86 -9.39
CA ASP A 263 6.13 -17.26 -10.00
C ASP A 263 5.74 -16.05 -10.85
N THR A 264 5.46 -14.93 -10.17
CA THR A 264 5.03 -13.67 -10.80
C THR A 264 6.02 -13.18 -11.85
N PHE A 265 7.33 -13.36 -11.62
CA PHE A 265 8.35 -12.98 -12.59
C PHE A 265 8.32 -13.90 -13.81
N GLY A 266 8.29 -15.22 -13.62
CA GLY A 266 8.17 -16.19 -14.71
C GLY A 266 6.92 -15.97 -15.56
N LEU A 267 5.77 -15.71 -14.92
CA LEU A 267 4.51 -15.38 -15.60
C LEU A 267 4.63 -14.10 -16.44
N LEU A 268 5.27 -13.05 -15.90
CA LEU A 268 5.53 -11.80 -16.62
C LEU A 268 6.46 -12.03 -17.82
N MET A 269 7.51 -12.83 -17.65
CA MET A 269 8.45 -13.19 -18.71
C MET A 269 7.76 -13.94 -19.85
N GLN A 270 6.88 -14.90 -19.54
CA GLN A 270 6.06 -15.57 -20.53
C GLN A 270 5.11 -14.61 -21.27
N GLN A 271 4.50 -13.64 -20.56
CA GLN A 271 3.63 -12.63 -21.18
C GLN A 271 4.38 -11.73 -22.17
N VAL A 272 5.66 -11.44 -21.93
CA VAL A 272 6.50 -10.67 -22.87
C VAL A 272 7.19 -11.56 -23.93
N GLY A 273 6.80 -12.83 -24.02
CA GLY A 273 7.24 -13.77 -25.07
C GLY A 273 8.57 -14.46 -24.78
N VAL A 274 9.02 -14.48 -23.52
CA VAL A 274 10.21 -15.23 -23.11
C VAL A 274 9.78 -16.61 -22.60
N GLU A 275 10.23 -17.66 -23.27
CA GLU A 275 10.02 -19.04 -22.80
C GLU A 275 10.85 -19.29 -21.53
N GLN A 276 10.16 -19.37 -20.40
CA GLN A 276 10.73 -19.71 -19.09
C GLN A 276 9.83 -20.74 -18.42
N GLU A 277 10.43 -21.75 -17.78
CA GLU A 277 9.69 -22.69 -16.94
C GLU A 277 9.33 -22.01 -15.61
N LEU A 278 8.07 -22.12 -15.21
CA LEU A 278 7.59 -21.54 -13.95
C LEU A 278 8.14 -22.34 -12.77
N VAL A 279 8.55 -21.62 -11.72
CA VAL A 279 9.15 -22.24 -10.54
C VAL A 279 8.15 -22.29 -9.39
N GLY A 280 7.81 -23.49 -8.94
CA GLY A 280 7.05 -23.70 -7.71
C GLY A 280 7.93 -23.74 -6.46
N SER A 281 7.32 -23.51 -5.30
CA SER A 281 8.00 -23.59 -3.99
C SER A 281 7.26 -24.50 -3.01
N THR A 282 7.92 -25.60 -2.62
CA THR A 282 7.39 -26.48 -1.57
C THR A 282 7.36 -25.81 -0.20
N GLU A 283 8.15 -24.76 0.02
CA GLU A 283 8.18 -24.00 1.28
C GLU A 283 6.94 -23.11 1.46
N GLN A 284 6.30 -22.71 0.35
CA GLN A 284 5.10 -21.86 0.37
C GLN A 284 3.80 -22.68 0.39
N MET A 285 3.88 -24.00 0.26
CA MET A 285 2.71 -24.88 0.30
C MET A 285 2.05 -24.90 1.68
N ILE A 286 0.72 -25.08 1.69
CA ILE A 286 -0.08 -25.27 2.90
C ILE A 286 0.09 -26.73 3.35
N VAL A 287 0.97 -26.93 4.35
CA VAL A 287 1.32 -28.26 4.86
C VAL A 287 0.57 -28.58 6.14
N TYR A 288 0.03 -29.79 6.22
CA TYR A 288 -0.55 -30.31 7.46
C TYR A 288 0.55 -30.76 8.43
N SER A 289 0.52 -30.24 9.66
CA SER A 289 1.50 -30.53 10.72
C SER A 289 0.83 -31.26 11.88
N PRO A 290 1.03 -32.58 12.07
CA PRO A 290 0.35 -33.36 13.11
C PRO A 290 0.59 -32.88 14.55
N GLU A 291 1.73 -32.23 14.79
CA GLU A 291 2.15 -31.74 16.10
C GLU A 291 1.51 -30.39 16.46
N ALA A 292 0.94 -29.68 15.46
CA ALA A 292 0.30 -28.39 15.65
C ALA A 292 -1.22 -28.53 15.84
N GLY A 293 -1.80 -27.62 16.62
CA GLY A 293 -3.26 -27.52 16.77
C GLY A 293 -3.91 -26.82 15.58
N VAL A 294 -5.08 -26.24 15.83
CA VAL A 294 -5.87 -25.43 14.88
C VAL A 294 -6.18 -24.03 15.43
N THR A 295 -5.68 -23.74 16.64
CA THR A 295 -5.75 -22.42 17.27
C THR A 295 -4.49 -21.67 16.89
N PHE A 296 -4.61 -20.79 15.90
CA PHE A 296 -3.47 -20.12 15.30
C PHE A 296 -3.21 -18.71 15.83
N LEU A 297 -4.18 -18.07 16.48
CA LEU A 297 -3.97 -16.79 17.14
C LEU A 297 -3.50 -17.01 18.58
N ARG A 298 -2.33 -16.46 18.91
CA ARG A 298 -1.69 -16.55 20.22
C ARG A 298 -1.71 -15.19 20.90
N PHE A 299 -2.75 -14.94 21.69
CA PHE A 299 -2.80 -13.76 22.55
C PHE A 299 -2.30 -14.14 23.95
N GLN A 300 -1.12 -13.68 24.33
CA GLN A 300 -0.70 -13.76 25.74
C GLN A 300 -1.67 -12.89 26.57
N GLY A 301 -2.19 -13.49 27.65
CA GLY A 301 -3.03 -12.82 28.64
C GLY A 301 -2.24 -11.88 29.53
#